data_AF-A0A2S4WH33-F1
#
_entry.id   AF-A0A2S4WH33-F1
#
_cell.length_a   1.000
_cell.length_b   1.000
_cell.length_c   1.000
_cell.angle_alpha   90.00
_cell.angle_beta   90.00
_cell.angle_gamma   90.00
#
_symmetry.space_group_name_H-M   'P 1'
#
loop_
_entity.id
_entity.type
_entity.pdbx_description
1 polymer ?
#
loop_
_entity_poly.entity_id
_entity_poly.type
_entity_poly.pdbx_seq_one_letter_code
_entity_poly.pdbx_strand_id
1 'polypeptide(L)'
;MFPKTVLIQLVISLPSFLITTTATPVCPSPKVPDSSILKDTMNAFAIGGVVPDLLPEFTPVAMMRVEYCCNNGIDLFLSADPQKGSFRTSPTHVATGVKLKTNDPYFDLDFPVKPLSPYFPPAPPEATGFHRYTFLLYYGQPSPESIQDFDRKYPSRYNFDLRQFVAEAGLCDPIAGTFMFTENSKDEAETLVH
;
A
#
# COMPACT_ATOMS: atom_id res chain seq x y z
N MET A 1 17.65 12.45 2.81
CA MET A 1 18.02 11.04 2.57
C MET A 1 16.90 10.18 3.16
N PHE A 2 16.06 9.56 2.33
CA PHE A 2 15.00 8.68 2.83
C PHE A 2 15.59 7.39 3.38
N PRO A 3 15.06 6.85 4.49
CA PRO A 3 15.58 5.63 5.07
C PRO A 3 15.29 4.44 4.15
N LYS A 4 16.17 3.43 4.21
CA LYS A 4 16.12 2.21 3.38
C LYS A 4 15.10 1.18 3.88
N THR A 5 14.30 1.52 4.90
CA THR A 5 13.53 0.58 5.71
C THR A 5 12.29 1.23 6.28
N VAL A 6 11.20 0.46 6.41
CA VAL A 6 9.95 0.94 6.96
C VAL A 6 9.18 -0.18 7.67
N LEU A 7 8.73 0.09 8.89
CA LEU A 7 7.85 -0.78 9.66
C LEU A 7 6.39 -0.42 9.40
N ILE A 8 5.51 -1.42 9.33
CA ILE A 8 4.08 -1.23 9.09
C ILE A 8 3.30 -1.88 10.22
N GLN A 9 2.39 -1.09 10.79
CA GLN A 9 1.52 -1.51 11.88
C GLN A 9 0.06 -1.43 11.48
N LEU A 10 -0.74 -2.38 11.95
CA LEU A 10 -2.18 -2.46 11.68
C LEU A 10 -2.99 -2.40 12.98
N VAL A 11 -4.01 -1.54 13.03
CA VAL A 11 -5.05 -1.56 14.08
C VAL A 11 -6.32 -2.15 13.48
N ILE A 12 -6.80 -3.28 14.02
CA ILE A 12 -8.01 -3.94 13.54
C ILE A 12 -9.17 -3.68 14.50
N SER A 13 -10.29 -3.19 13.97
CA SER A 13 -11.59 -3.24 14.65
C SER A 13 -12.26 -4.54 14.21
N LEU A 14 -12.18 -5.62 15.01
CA LEU A 14 -12.62 -6.95 14.60
C LEU A 14 -14.15 -7.10 14.56
N PRO A 15 -14.77 -7.46 13.41
CA PRO A 15 -15.92 -8.35 13.41
C PRO A 15 -15.40 -9.78 13.28
N SER A 16 -16.00 -10.73 13.99
CA SER A 16 -15.62 -12.15 13.96
C SER A 16 -15.82 -12.74 12.56
N PHE A 17 -14.73 -12.92 11.80
CA PHE A 17 -14.78 -13.65 10.53
C PHE A 17 -14.21 -15.07 10.72
N LEU A 18 -15.04 -16.06 10.41
CA LEU A 18 -14.67 -17.48 10.38
C LEU A 18 -13.76 -17.75 9.17
N ILE A 19 -12.63 -18.41 9.41
CA ILE A 19 -11.70 -18.84 8.36
C ILE A 19 -12.26 -20.13 7.74
N THR A 20 -12.90 -20.02 6.58
CA THR A 20 -13.34 -21.19 5.80
C THR A 20 -12.22 -21.61 4.85
N THR A 21 -11.70 -22.82 5.05
CA THR A 21 -10.70 -23.44 4.19
C THR A 21 -11.36 -24.10 2.97
N THR A 22 -11.61 -23.35 1.89
CA THR A 22 -11.63 -23.88 0.52
C THR A 22 -11.49 -22.74 -0.49
N ALA A 23 -10.89 -23.06 -1.65
CA ALA A 23 -10.44 -22.20 -2.73
C ALA A 23 -11.38 -21.04 -3.13
N THR A 24 -10.74 -19.93 -3.51
CA THR A 24 -11.25 -18.58 -3.82
C THR A 24 -11.45 -17.69 -2.58
N PRO A 25 -10.73 -16.55 -2.45
CA PRO A 25 -10.96 -15.61 -1.38
C PRO A 25 -12.37 -15.02 -1.52
N VAL A 26 -13.23 -15.26 -0.53
CA VAL A 26 -14.54 -14.61 -0.47
C VAL A 26 -14.30 -13.15 -0.16
N CYS A 27 -14.55 -12.27 -1.13
CA CYS A 27 -14.39 -10.84 -0.94
C CYS A 27 -15.38 -10.34 0.12
N PRO A 28 -14.90 -9.68 1.19
CA PRO A 28 -15.79 -9.06 2.15
C PRO A 28 -16.63 -8.01 1.42
N SER A 29 -17.96 -8.07 1.60
CA SER A 29 -18.86 -7.08 1.00
C SER A 29 -18.48 -5.68 1.49
N PRO A 30 -18.40 -4.67 0.60
CA PRO A 30 -18.13 -3.29 0.99
C PRO A 30 -19.19 -2.85 2.01
N LYS A 31 -18.74 -2.58 3.23
CA LYS A 31 -19.59 -2.01 4.27
C LYS A 31 -18.98 -0.68 4.68
N VAL A 32 -19.83 0.34 4.81
CA VAL A 32 -19.42 1.61 5.40
C VAL A 32 -18.86 1.30 6.79
N PRO A 33 -17.63 1.75 7.12
CA PRO A 33 -17.05 1.43 8.41
C PRO A 33 -17.86 2.02 9.55
N ASP A 34 -18.12 1.25 10.61
CA ASP A 34 -18.88 1.74 11.77
C ASP A 34 -18.07 2.71 12.64
N SER A 35 -16.74 2.52 12.67
CA SER A 35 -15.81 3.32 13.47
C SER A 35 -15.51 4.68 12.84
N SER A 36 -15.51 5.75 13.66
CA SER A 36 -15.18 7.12 13.21
C SER A 36 -13.81 7.18 12.52
N ILE A 37 -12.81 6.51 13.09
CA ILE A 37 -11.44 6.55 12.55
C ILE A 37 -11.33 5.90 11.16
N LEU A 38 -12.13 4.86 10.90
CA LEU A 38 -12.17 4.21 9.60
C LEU A 38 -12.93 5.08 8.57
N LYS A 39 -13.96 5.82 9.01
CA LYS A 39 -14.62 6.83 8.18
C LYS A 39 -13.67 7.98 7.82
N ASP A 40 -12.85 8.43 8.78
CA ASP A 40 -11.84 9.46 8.55
C ASP A 40 -10.77 8.98 7.56
N THR A 41 -10.35 7.73 7.67
CA THR A 41 -9.42 7.09 6.73
C THR A 41 -10.02 7.02 5.31
N MET A 42 -11.29 6.61 5.19
CA MET A 42 -12.02 6.58 3.92
C MET A 42 -12.14 7.99 3.31
N ASN A 43 -12.48 8.99 4.12
CA ASN A 43 -12.55 10.39 3.68
C ASN A 43 -11.18 10.92 3.25
N ALA A 44 -10.11 10.57 3.96
CA ALA A 44 -8.75 10.96 3.60
C ALA A 44 -8.35 10.38 2.23
N PHE A 45 -8.74 9.16 1.90
CA PHE A 45 -8.49 8.55 0.58
C PHE A 45 -9.22 9.28 -0.55
N ALA A 46 -10.45 9.75 -0.30
CA ALA A 46 -11.20 10.56 -1.26
C ALA A 46 -10.59 11.96 -1.42
N ILE A 47 -10.28 12.66 -0.32
CA ILE A 47 -9.67 14.01 -0.33
C ILE A 47 -8.28 13.97 -0.96
N GLY A 48 -7.48 12.97 -0.62
CA GLY A 48 -6.14 12.76 -1.17
C GLY A 48 -6.13 12.27 -2.62
N GLY A 49 -7.31 12.04 -3.22
CA GLY A 49 -7.47 11.59 -4.61
C GLY A 49 -7.06 10.14 -4.87
N VAL A 50 -6.76 9.34 -3.84
CA VAL A 50 -6.46 7.90 -4.03
C VAL A 50 -7.69 7.21 -4.63
N VAL A 51 -8.87 7.61 -4.20
CA VAL A 51 -10.14 7.34 -4.86
C VAL A 51 -10.56 8.62 -5.60
N PRO A 52 -10.84 8.60 -6.91
CA PRO A 52 -10.95 7.43 -7.80
C PRO A 52 -9.67 7.08 -8.58
N ASP A 53 -8.58 7.84 -8.43
CA ASP A 53 -7.41 7.75 -9.31
C ASP A 53 -6.80 6.35 -9.31
N LEU A 54 -6.52 5.80 -8.12
CA LEU A 54 -5.88 4.50 -7.96
C LEU A 54 -6.93 3.41 -7.78
N LEU A 55 -7.85 3.65 -6.86
CA LEU A 55 -8.89 2.70 -6.46
C LEU A 55 -10.27 3.21 -6.89
N PRO A 56 -11.16 2.34 -7.41
CA PRO A 56 -12.54 2.74 -7.70
C PRO A 56 -13.32 3.06 -6.43
N GLU A 57 -13.04 2.33 -5.34
CA GLU A 57 -13.64 2.50 -4.02
C GLU A 57 -12.65 2.06 -2.92
N PHE A 58 -12.92 2.45 -1.68
CA PHE A 58 -12.11 2.03 -0.53
C PHE A 58 -12.94 2.00 0.75
N THR A 59 -13.12 0.81 1.33
CA THR A 59 -13.82 0.60 2.60
C THR A 59 -12.89 -0.07 3.62
N PRO A 60 -12.05 0.69 4.35
CA PRO A 60 -11.08 0.12 5.27
C PRO A 60 -11.77 -0.57 6.46
N VAL A 61 -11.29 -1.76 6.81
CA VAL A 61 -11.69 -2.47 8.04
C VAL A 61 -10.62 -2.38 9.13
N ALA A 62 -9.43 -1.89 8.76
CA ALA A 62 -8.30 -1.67 9.65
C ALA A 62 -7.51 -0.43 9.23
N MET A 63 -6.88 0.21 10.20
CA MET A 63 -5.97 1.33 9.92
C MET A 63 -4.56 0.82 9.72
N MET A 64 -3.91 1.32 8.68
CA MET A 64 -2.48 1.09 8.45
C MET A 64 -1.67 2.31 8.88
N ARG A 65 -0.67 2.07 9.70
CA ARG A 65 0.36 3.03 10.10
C ARG A 65 1.68 2.63 9.44
N VAL A 66 2.36 3.63 8.92
CA VAL A 66 3.65 3.48 8.25
C VAL A 66 4.70 4.23 9.04
N GLU A 67 5.73 3.52 9.48
CA GLU A 67 6.79 4.04 10.33
C GLU A 67 8.14 3.89 9.64
N TYR A 68 8.73 5.03 9.26
CA TYR A 68 10.08 5.05 8.73
C TYR A 68 11.07 4.98 9.89
N CYS A 69 11.70 3.81 10.09
CA CYS A 69 12.71 3.63 11.12
C CYS A 69 14.09 3.39 10.50
N CYS A 70 15.12 3.81 11.24
CA CYS A 70 16.49 3.85 10.78
C CYS A 70 17.11 2.43 10.66
N ASN A 71 17.71 2.16 9.50
CA ASN A 71 18.77 1.19 9.23
C ASN A 71 18.58 -0.33 9.46
N ASN A 72 17.40 -0.90 9.67
CA ASN A 72 17.28 -2.37 9.75
C ASN A 72 16.03 -2.95 9.05
N GLY A 73 16.08 -3.03 7.72
CA GLY A 73 15.35 -3.94 6.81
C GLY A 73 13.81 -4.06 6.83
N ILE A 74 13.26 -4.42 5.66
CA ILE A 74 11.89 -4.94 5.39
C ILE A 74 10.82 -3.83 5.14
N ASP A 75 9.67 -4.05 4.49
CA ASP A 75 9.34 -4.44 3.07
C ASP A 75 7.78 -4.63 2.93
N LEU A 76 6.96 -3.60 2.60
CA LEU A 76 5.75 -3.69 1.71
C LEU A 76 5.03 -2.36 1.47
N PHE A 77 5.08 -1.84 0.24
CA PHE A 77 4.40 -0.61 -0.17
C PHE A 77 4.08 -0.50 -1.65
N LEU A 78 2.80 -0.46 -1.99
CA LEU A 78 2.30 -0.13 -3.32
C LEU A 78 2.16 1.37 -3.54
N SER A 79 3.27 2.10 -3.55
CA SER A 79 3.24 3.50 -3.93
C SER A 79 2.86 3.66 -5.39
N ALA A 80 1.78 4.37 -5.63
CA ALA A 80 1.40 4.85 -6.94
C ALA A 80 1.61 6.36 -7.00
N ASP A 81 2.71 6.80 -7.61
CA ASP A 81 2.82 8.17 -8.12
C ASP A 81 1.97 8.27 -9.39
N PRO A 82 0.82 8.97 -9.36
CA PRO A 82 0.08 9.25 -10.56
C PRO A 82 0.79 10.41 -11.25
N GLN A 83 1.49 10.13 -12.36
CA GLN A 83 1.90 11.22 -13.23
C GLN A 83 0.65 11.99 -13.66
N LYS A 84 0.69 13.31 -13.53
CA LYS A 84 -0.42 14.24 -13.83
C LYS A 84 -1.19 13.80 -15.10
N GLY A 85 -2.40 13.28 -14.93
CA GLY A 85 -3.28 12.84 -16.02
C GLY A 85 -3.11 11.38 -16.51
N SER A 86 -2.41 10.52 -15.76
CA SER A 86 -2.17 9.12 -16.12
C SER A 86 -2.40 8.19 -14.94
N PHE A 87 -3.23 7.14 -15.12
CA PHE A 87 -3.48 6.04 -14.18
C PHE A 87 -2.26 5.10 -14.00
N ARG A 88 -1.09 5.48 -14.53
CA ARG A 88 0.12 4.66 -14.57
C ARG A 88 0.90 4.86 -13.29
N THR A 89 1.14 3.76 -12.58
CA THR A 89 1.79 3.77 -11.27
C THR A 89 3.21 3.21 -11.35
N SER A 90 4.02 3.42 -10.32
CA SER A 90 5.33 2.80 -10.20
C SER A 90 5.50 2.17 -8.83
N PRO A 91 5.25 0.86 -8.66
CA PRO A 91 5.24 0.23 -7.35
C PRO A 91 6.62 0.39 -6.77
N THR A 92 6.66 0.95 -5.56
CA THR A 92 7.88 1.02 -4.77
C THR A 92 8.22 -0.34 -4.17
N HIS A 93 7.26 -1.24 -4.03
CA HIS A 93 7.46 -2.59 -3.48
C HIS A 93 6.20 -3.46 -3.73
N VAL A 94 6.38 -4.76 -3.98
CA VAL A 94 5.28 -5.75 -4.06
C VAL A 94 5.66 -7.00 -3.28
N ALA A 95 4.94 -7.31 -2.19
CA ALA A 95 5.11 -8.53 -1.39
C ALA A 95 3.83 -9.35 -1.34
N THR A 96 4.02 -10.64 -1.22
CA THR A 96 2.97 -11.63 -0.95
C THR A 96 3.36 -12.40 0.32
N GLY A 97 2.51 -13.30 0.79
CA GLY A 97 2.78 -14.12 1.97
C GLY A 97 2.85 -13.36 3.30
N VAL A 98 2.37 -12.10 3.33
CA VAL A 98 2.39 -11.24 4.53
C VAL A 98 1.66 -11.91 5.70
N LYS A 99 2.31 -11.91 6.87
CA LYS A 99 1.76 -12.41 8.13
C LYS A 99 1.56 -11.25 9.11
N LEU A 100 0.55 -11.39 9.96
CA LEU A 100 0.35 -10.46 11.07
C LEU A 100 1.07 -11.00 12.30
N LYS A 101 1.96 -10.19 12.88
CA LYS A 101 2.64 -10.46 14.14
C LYS A 101 2.00 -9.61 15.22
N THR A 102 1.50 -10.24 16.28
CA THR A 102 0.87 -9.53 17.41
C THR A 102 1.86 -8.62 18.11
N ASN A 103 1.49 -7.34 18.28
CA ASN A 103 2.26 -6.32 18.98
C ASN A 103 1.30 -5.32 19.64
N ASP A 104 0.55 -5.79 20.65
CA ASP A 104 -0.56 -5.08 21.29
C ASP A 104 -0.22 -3.61 21.61
N PRO A 105 -1.03 -2.61 21.18
CA PRO A 105 -2.38 -2.72 20.59
C PRO A 105 -2.44 -2.86 19.05
N TYR A 106 -1.30 -3.17 18.42
CA TYR A 106 -1.14 -3.23 16.96
C TYR A 106 -0.78 -4.64 16.48
N PHE A 107 -0.78 -4.83 15.17
CA PHE A 107 -0.12 -5.95 14.51
C PHE A 107 1.00 -5.41 13.63
N ASP A 108 2.22 -5.90 13.80
CA ASP A 108 3.29 -5.65 12.83
C ASP A 108 3.07 -6.56 11.61
N LEU A 109 3.41 -6.06 10.42
CA LEU A 109 3.47 -6.91 9.23
C LEU A 109 4.82 -7.63 9.17
N ASP A 110 4.78 -8.95 9.03
CA ASP A 110 5.93 -9.83 8.82
C ASP A 110 5.93 -10.38 7.39
N PHE A 111 7.10 -10.42 6.76
CA PHE A 111 7.29 -10.74 5.35
C PHE A 111 8.21 -11.95 5.19
N PRO A 112 7.69 -13.16 5.43
CA PRO A 112 8.49 -14.38 5.51
C PRO A 112 9.00 -14.86 4.14
N VAL A 113 8.51 -14.26 3.04
CA VAL A 113 8.86 -14.63 1.67
C VAL A 113 9.48 -13.45 0.95
N LYS A 114 10.37 -13.74 -0.01
CA LYS A 114 10.99 -12.71 -0.83
C LYS A 114 9.89 -11.95 -1.60
N PRO A 115 9.93 -10.60 -1.62
CA PRO A 115 8.98 -9.81 -2.37
C PRO A 115 9.13 -10.04 -3.89
N LEU A 116 8.01 -9.89 -4.61
CA LEU A 116 7.98 -9.85 -6.08
C LEU A 116 8.71 -8.63 -6.63
N SER A 117 8.67 -7.50 -5.91
CA SER A 117 9.44 -6.30 -6.23
C SER A 117 10.05 -5.72 -4.95
N PRO A 118 11.38 -5.52 -4.88
CA PRO A 118 12.04 -5.01 -3.69
C PRO A 118 11.63 -3.56 -3.38
N TYR A 119 11.88 -3.09 -2.15
CA TYR A 119 11.57 -1.71 -1.78
C TYR A 119 12.50 -0.70 -2.44
N PHE A 120 11.91 0.33 -3.06
CA PHE A 120 12.56 1.51 -3.56
C PHE A 120 12.03 2.74 -2.82
N PRO A 121 12.90 3.54 -2.18
CA PRO A 121 12.46 4.71 -1.42
C PRO A 121 11.85 5.79 -2.33
N PRO A 122 11.00 6.67 -1.77
CA PRO A 122 10.55 7.88 -2.46
C PRO A 122 11.73 8.66 -3.04
N ALA A 123 11.62 8.98 -4.33
CA ALA A 123 12.63 9.71 -5.07
C ALA A 123 11.93 10.51 -6.19
N PRO A 124 11.00 11.42 -5.84
CA PRO A 124 10.33 12.23 -6.83
C PRO A 124 11.37 13.04 -7.64
N PRO A 125 11.21 13.15 -8.97
CA PRO A 125 12.09 13.99 -9.76
C PRO A 125 12.02 15.44 -9.30
N GLU A 126 13.14 16.13 -9.42
CA GLU A 126 13.28 17.52 -8.99
C GLU A 126 12.24 18.44 -9.65
N ALA A 127 11.65 19.34 -8.86
CA ALA A 127 10.71 20.35 -9.31
C ALA A 127 9.47 19.80 -10.07
N THR A 128 9.06 18.56 -9.77
CA THR A 128 7.83 17.96 -10.33
C THR A 128 6.62 18.06 -9.39
N GLY A 129 6.77 18.73 -8.26
CA GLY A 129 5.74 18.91 -7.23
C GLY A 129 5.57 17.68 -6.34
N PHE A 130 4.44 17.62 -5.64
CA PHE A 130 4.10 16.51 -4.75
C PHE A 130 3.71 15.25 -5.53
N HIS A 131 4.39 14.17 -5.20
CA HIS A 131 4.11 12.80 -5.64
C HIS A 131 3.40 12.06 -4.52
N ARG A 132 2.33 11.35 -4.85
CA ARG A 132 1.56 10.56 -3.88
C ARG A 132 2.19 9.17 -3.75
N TYR A 133 2.49 8.77 -2.53
CA TYR A 133 2.93 7.41 -2.21
C TYR A 133 1.84 6.72 -1.42
N THR A 134 1.12 5.82 -2.08
CA THR A 134 0.00 5.08 -1.48
C THR A 134 0.50 3.74 -0.93
N PHE A 135 -0.14 3.23 0.10
CA PHE A 135 0.21 1.97 0.73
C PHE A 135 -1.10 1.21 0.92
N LEU A 136 -1.15 -0.04 0.46
CA LEU A 136 -2.36 -0.84 0.42
C LEU A 136 -2.10 -2.25 0.94
N LEU A 137 -2.99 -2.74 1.77
CA LEU A 137 -3.02 -4.12 2.24
C LEU A 137 -4.28 -4.80 1.72
N TYR A 138 -4.10 -5.91 1.00
CA TYR A 138 -5.19 -6.69 0.43
C TYR A 138 -5.50 -7.91 1.32
N TYR A 139 -6.78 -8.29 1.37
CA TYR A 139 -7.17 -9.53 2.02
C TYR A 139 -6.93 -10.73 1.11
N GLY A 140 -6.51 -11.84 1.70
CA GLY A 140 -6.19 -13.07 1.00
C GLY A 140 -4.73 -13.15 0.55
N GLN A 141 -4.43 -14.22 -0.19
CA GLN A 141 -3.13 -14.47 -0.77
C GLN A 141 -3.32 -14.85 -2.23
N PRO A 142 -2.54 -14.29 -3.16
CA PRO A 142 -2.60 -14.72 -4.54
C PRO A 142 -2.11 -16.16 -4.66
N SER A 143 -2.65 -16.90 -5.63
CA SER A 143 -2.16 -18.26 -5.90
C SER A 143 -0.74 -18.19 -6.48
N PRO A 144 0.14 -19.18 -6.21
CA PRO A 144 1.48 -19.21 -6.79
C PRO A 144 1.48 -19.07 -8.32
N GLU A 145 0.50 -19.67 -8.99
CA GLU A 145 0.35 -19.62 -10.46
C GLU A 145 0.03 -18.20 -10.94
N SER A 146 -0.79 -17.44 -10.20
CA SER A 146 -1.17 -16.08 -10.57
C SER A 146 0.00 -15.09 -10.56
N ILE A 147 1.04 -15.37 -9.76
CA ILE A 147 2.23 -14.50 -9.58
C ILE A 147 3.51 -15.09 -10.17
N GLN A 148 3.49 -16.31 -10.71
CA GLN A 148 4.69 -17.01 -11.19
C GLN A 148 5.44 -16.24 -12.29
N ASP A 149 4.69 -15.55 -13.14
CA ASP A 149 5.21 -14.80 -14.30
C ASP A 149 5.38 -13.29 -14.02
N PHE A 150 5.44 -12.86 -12.75
CA PHE A 150 5.45 -11.45 -12.38
C PHE A 150 6.51 -10.63 -13.13
N ASP A 151 7.78 -11.05 -13.09
CA ASP A 151 8.89 -10.33 -13.75
C ASP A 151 8.73 -10.24 -15.27
N ARG A 152 8.11 -11.25 -15.88
CA ARG A 152 7.85 -11.29 -17.32
C ARG A 152 6.70 -10.36 -17.73
N LYS A 153 5.65 -10.29 -16.91
CA LYS A 153 4.48 -9.42 -17.14
C LYS A 153 4.77 -7.96 -16.78
N TYR A 154 5.57 -7.73 -15.76
CA TYR A 154 5.92 -6.41 -15.22
C TYR A 154 7.44 -6.21 -15.26
N PRO A 155 8.08 -6.20 -16.45
CA PRO A 155 9.54 -6.10 -16.60
C PRO A 155 10.09 -4.73 -16.18
N SER A 156 9.20 -3.75 -15.98
CA SER A 156 9.51 -2.42 -15.52
C SER A 156 8.53 -2.06 -14.42
N ARG A 157 9.03 -1.39 -13.38
CA ARG A 157 8.15 -0.77 -12.39
C ARG A 157 7.34 0.39 -12.99
N TYR A 158 7.84 1.05 -14.03
CA TYR A 158 7.10 2.15 -14.63
C TYR A 158 5.86 1.64 -15.35
N ASN A 159 4.76 2.38 -15.22
CA ASN A 159 3.48 2.06 -15.84
C ASN A 159 2.85 0.75 -15.37
N PHE A 160 3.07 0.40 -14.10
CA PHE A 160 2.39 -0.70 -13.46
C PHE A 160 0.88 -0.43 -13.39
N ASP A 161 0.10 -1.41 -13.83
CA ASP A 161 -1.35 -1.41 -13.71
C ASP A 161 -1.74 -2.22 -12.46
N LEU A 162 -2.00 -1.50 -11.37
CA LEU A 162 -2.40 -2.12 -10.11
C LEU A 162 -3.72 -2.87 -10.23
N ARG A 163 -4.68 -2.33 -11.00
CA ARG A 163 -6.02 -2.94 -11.11
C ARG A 163 -5.94 -4.25 -11.88
N GLN A 164 -5.15 -4.29 -12.95
CA GLN A 164 -4.87 -5.52 -13.68
C GLN A 164 -4.16 -6.54 -12.78
N PHE A 165 -3.14 -6.13 -12.02
CA PHE A 165 -2.45 -7.03 -11.12
C PHE A 165 -3.40 -7.64 -10.07
N VAL A 166 -4.20 -6.82 -9.40
CA VAL A 166 -5.17 -7.27 -8.37
C VAL A 166 -6.18 -8.26 -8.98
N ALA A 167 -6.70 -7.97 -10.18
CA ALA A 167 -7.63 -8.84 -10.87
C ALA A 167 -7.00 -10.19 -11.28
N GLU A 168 -5.79 -10.17 -11.85
CA GLU A 168 -5.06 -11.40 -12.23
C GLU A 168 -4.65 -12.23 -11.02
N ALA A 169 -4.31 -11.57 -9.91
CA ALA A 169 -3.97 -12.18 -8.63
C ALA A 169 -5.18 -12.77 -7.90
N GLY A 170 -6.40 -12.50 -8.38
CA GLY A 170 -7.65 -12.93 -7.74
C GLY A 170 -7.87 -12.27 -6.37
N LEU A 171 -7.32 -11.06 -6.17
CA LEU A 171 -7.45 -10.31 -4.93
C LEU A 171 -8.72 -9.45 -4.96
N CYS A 172 -9.23 -9.17 -3.77
CA CYS A 172 -10.39 -8.30 -3.55
C CYS A 172 -9.95 -6.83 -3.38
N ASP A 173 -10.82 -5.98 -2.83
CA ASP A 173 -10.46 -4.62 -2.46
C ASP A 173 -9.48 -4.56 -1.27
N PRO A 174 -8.67 -3.49 -1.16
CA PRO A 174 -7.76 -3.34 -0.04
C PRO A 174 -8.53 -3.12 1.27
N ILE A 175 -8.10 -3.83 2.30
CA ILE A 175 -8.72 -3.82 3.64
C ILE A 175 -8.12 -2.78 4.59
N ALA A 176 -6.92 -2.31 4.27
CA ALA A 176 -6.25 -1.23 4.97
C ALA A 176 -5.38 -0.42 4.01
N GLY A 177 -5.19 0.85 4.34
CA GLY A 177 -4.53 1.80 3.45
C GLY A 177 -4.00 2.99 4.22
N THR A 178 -2.92 3.58 3.73
CA THR A 178 -2.50 4.94 4.06
C THR A 178 -1.73 5.53 2.88
N PHE A 179 -1.47 6.83 2.89
CA PHE A 179 -0.68 7.47 1.84
C PHE A 179 0.06 8.67 2.41
N MET A 180 1.08 9.10 1.69
CA MET A 180 1.85 10.30 1.99
C MET A 180 2.15 11.06 0.70
N PHE A 181 2.46 12.34 0.83
CA PHE A 181 2.96 13.15 -0.27
C PHE A 181 4.43 13.50 0.00
N THR A 182 5.26 13.38 -1.03
CA THR A 182 6.65 13.84 -0.99
C THR A 182 6.96 14.63 -2.23
N GLU A 183 7.82 15.62 -2.11
CA GLU A 183 8.35 16.35 -3.25
C GLU A 183 9.88 16.44 -3.16
N ASN A 184 10.49 16.73 -4.29
CA ASN A 184 11.88 17.17 -4.38
C ASN A 184 11.86 18.62 -4.83
N SER A 185 11.62 19.53 -3.86
CA SER A 185 11.59 20.96 -4.10
C SER A 185 13.01 21.53 -4.20
N LYS A 186 13.17 22.58 -5.01
CA LYS A 186 14.38 23.42 -4.98
C LYS A 186 14.39 24.40 -3.80
N ASP A 187 13.28 24.49 -3.05
CA ASP A 187 13.04 25.55 -2.08
C ASP A 187 13.79 25.29 -0.75
N GLU A 188 14.94 25.96 -0.66
CA GLU A 188 15.58 26.54 0.53
C GLU A 188 15.56 25.73 1.84
N ALA A 189 16.40 24.71 1.94
CA ALA A 189 16.92 24.27 3.24
C ALA A 189 17.89 25.30 3.88
N GLU A 190 18.12 26.46 3.25
CA GLU A 190 18.99 27.53 3.76
C GLU A 190 18.29 28.56 4.66
N THR A 191 16.94 28.62 4.70
CA THR A 191 16.21 29.64 5.48
C THR A 191 15.63 29.17 6.82
N LEU A 192 15.92 27.95 7.28
CA LEU A 192 15.44 27.43 8.58
C LEU A 192 16.52 27.27 9.67
N VAL A 193 17.67 27.93 9.52
CA VAL A 193 18.65 28.08 10.60
C VAL A 193 18.78 29.56 10.97
N HIS A 194 17.85 30.02 11.80
CA HIS A 194 18.04 31.21 12.64
C HIS A 194 17.92 30.81 14.11
#